data_AF-A0A8B6H229-F1
#
_entry.id   AF-A0A8B6H229-F1
#
_cell.length_a   1.000
_cell.length_b   1.000
_cell.length_c   1.000
_cell.angle_alpha   90.00
_cell.angle_beta   90.00
_cell.angle_gamma   90.00
#
_symmetry.space_group_name_H-M   'P 1'
#
loop_
_entity.id
_entity.type
_entity.pdbx_description
1 polymer ?
#
loop_
_entity_poly.entity_id
_entity_poly.type
_entity_poly.pdbx_seq_one_letter_code
_entity_poly.pdbx_strand_id
1 'polypeptide(L)'
;MLNGRFNDSDFTCISGSGRSVVDYICVPYEDTESILDFKIMSMSDLIAEIGYVPEKIPDHSLLYCDIHVPMCDAKYNEKSDHAFNQRRKYKVSDIPNDFLKTEEIASKVHETIRNIENSMRITKDVQNAYDNFQSLIICEMNNRLPSINYSNGNMKQKKSLYKPYWNETLSRQWDQACIAEKKWLKSKGSNSAKRYLKEAFCAERKAFDRINRKFKRRYQQEERQKLEDKLTPRINVTFGDR
;
A
#
# COMPACT_ATOMS: atom_id res chain seq x y z
N MET A 1 -13.40 2.90 -4.08
CA MET A 1 -13.14 1.46 -3.84
C MET A 1 -14.10 0.68 -4.72
N LEU A 2 -13.63 0.15 -5.85
CA LEU A 2 -14.46 -0.73 -6.70
C LEU A 2 -14.45 -2.10 -6.02
N ASN A 3 -15.54 -2.41 -5.31
CA ASN A 3 -15.71 -3.71 -4.67
C ASN A 3 -15.72 -4.75 -5.79
N GLY A 4 -14.83 -5.74 -5.72
CA GLY A 4 -14.61 -6.77 -6.75
C GLY A 4 -15.78 -7.75 -6.99
N ARG A 5 -17.02 -7.26 -6.96
CA ARG A 5 -18.23 -7.87 -7.50
C ARG A 5 -18.92 -6.84 -8.39
N PHE A 6 -18.79 -7.01 -9.70
CA PHE A 6 -19.65 -6.31 -10.64
C PHE A 6 -20.94 -7.12 -10.87
N ASN A 7 -20.85 -8.45 -10.87
CA ASN A 7 -21.97 -9.38 -10.92
C ASN A 7 -21.96 -10.40 -9.76
N ASP A 8 -23.09 -11.10 -9.55
CA ASP A 8 -23.26 -12.12 -8.50
C ASP A 8 -22.29 -13.31 -8.62
N SER A 9 -21.72 -13.52 -9.81
CA SER A 9 -20.84 -14.65 -10.13
C SER A 9 -19.35 -14.30 -10.15
N ASP A 10 -18.98 -13.04 -9.92
CA ASP A 10 -17.60 -12.61 -10.06
C ASP A 10 -16.84 -12.85 -8.75
N PHE A 11 -15.94 -13.84 -8.79
CA PHE A 11 -15.08 -14.20 -7.66
C PHE A 11 -13.62 -14.03 -8.04
N THR A 12 -12.87 -13.35 -7.18
CA THR A 12 -11.42 -13.14 -7.38
C THR A 12 -10.60 -14.33 -6.92
N CYS A 13 -11.17 -15.23 -6.11
CA CYS A 13 -10.60 -16.53 -5.79
C CYS A 13 -11.62 -17.66 -5.93
N ILE A 14 -11.26 -18.70 -6.69
CA ILE A 14 -12.05 -19.90 -6.95
C ILE A 14 -11.19 -21.12 -6.65
N SER A 15 -11.57 -21.87 -5.63
CA SER A 15 -10.86 -23.09 -5.21
C SER A 15 -11.85 -24.25 -5.04
N GLY A 16 -11.34 -25.49 -4.91
CA GLY A 16 -12.17 -26.64 -4.57
C GLY A 16 -12.88 -26.52 -3.20
N SER A 17 -12.43 -25.62 -2.34
CA SER A 17 -13.01 -25.37 -1.01
C SER A 17 -14.06 -24.25 -0.99
N GLY A 18 -14.33 -23.60 -2.14
CA GLY A 18 -15.29 -22.50 -2.25
C GLY A 18 -14.77 -21.31 -3.06
N ARG A 19 -15.60 -20.26 -3.13
CA ARG A 19 -15.37 -19.05 -3.91
C ARG A 19 -15.44 -17.82 -3.01
N SER A 20 -14.57 -16.85 -3.24
CA SER A 20 -14.51 -15.63 -2.42
C SER A 20 -13.96 -14.43 -3.20
N VAL A 21 -14.22 -13.23 -2.68
CA VAL A 21 -13.66 -11.98 -3.18
C VAL A 21 -12.60 -11.53 -2.18
N VAL A 22 -11.33 -11.67 -2.55
CA VAL A 22 -10.16 -11.41 -1.68
C VAL A 22 -9.15 -10.46 -2.28
N ASP A 23 -9.17 -10.27 -3.61
CA ASP A 23 -8.34 -9.31 -4.33
C ASP A 23 -9.14 -8.08 -4.77
N TYR A 24 -8.46 -6.93 -4.77
CA TYR A 24 -9.07 -5.62 -5.01
C TYR A 24 -8.11 -4.70 -5.78
N ILE A 25 -8.67 -3.84 -6.64
CA ILE A 25 -7.98 -2.67 -7.19
C ILE A 25 -8.40 -1.45 -6.37
N CYS A 26 -7.43 -0.82 -5.70
CA CYS A 26 -7.66 0.37 -4.89
C CYS A 26 -7.29 1.63 -5.67
N VAL A 27 -8.26 2.51 -5.88
CA VAL A 27 -8.08 3.82 -6.51
C VAL A 27 -8.56 4.93 -5.56
N PRO A 28 -7.94 6.12 -5.60
CA PRO A 28 -8.50 7.32 -4.97
C PRO A 28 -9.96 7.51 -5.38
N TYR A 29 -10.78 8.08 -4.49
CA TYR A 29 -12.20 8.24 -4.76
C TYR A 29 -12.44 9.17 -5.96
N GLU A 30 -11.58 10.18 -6.07
CA GLU A 30 -11.57 11.21 -7.11
C GLU A 30 -11.28 10.63 -8.50
N ASP A 31 -10.58 9.50 -8.57
CA ASP A 31 -10.15 8.86 -9.81
C ASP A 31 -11.03 7.68 -10.21
N THR A 32 -12.17 7.47 -9.53
CA THR A 32 -13.04 6.32 -9.81
C THR A 32 -13.65 6.37 -11.20
N GLU A 33 -13.96 7.55 -11.72
CA GLU A 33 -14.47 7.77 -13.09
C GLU A 33 -13.43 7.50 -14.18
N SER A 34 -12.14 7.52 -13.81
CA SER A 34 -11.03 7.19 -14.72
C SER A 34 -10.89 5.68 -14.96
N ILE A 35 -11.58 4.83 -14.19
CA ILE A 35 -11.54 3.38 -14.35
C ILE A 35 -12.68 2.94 -15.26
N LEU A 36 -12.33 2.43 -16.43
CA LEU A 36 -13.25 1.94 -17.45
C LEU A 36 -13.15 0.41 -17.55
N ASP A 37 -14.24 -0.22 -17.98
CA ASP A 37 -14.30 -1.64 -18.34
C ASP A 37 -13.68 -2.61 -17.32
N PHE A 38 -13.92 -2.39 -16.03
CA PHE A 38 -13.44 -3.31 -14.99
C PHE A 38 -14.08 -4.69 -15.14
N LYS A 39 -13.24 -5.71 -15.27
CA LYS A 39 -13.64 -7.10 -15.49
C LYS A 39 -12.84 -8.06 -14.61
N ILE A 40 -13.49 -9.17 -14.29
CA ILE A 40 -12.90 -10.32 -13.59
C ILE A 40 -12.97 -11.50 -14.54
N MET A 41 -11.82 -12.05 -14.91
CA MET A 41 -11.71 -13.21 -15.78
C MET A 41 -11.21 -14.40 -14.98
N SER A 42 -12.03 -15.45 -14.89
CA SER A 42 -11.62 -16.66 -14.18
C SER A 42 -10.46 -17.33 -14.93
N MET A 43 -9.64 -18.11 -14.22
CA MET A 43 -8.58 -18.85 -14.89
C MET A 43 -9.11 -19.85 -15.93
N SER A 44 -10.31 -20.38 -15.73
CA SER A 44 -10.96 -21.26 -16.70
C SER A 44 -11.28 -20.51 -18.00
N ASP A 45 -11.82 -19.28 -17.89
CA ASP A 45 -12.16 -18.45 -19.05
C ASP A 45 -10.89 -18.00 -19.77
N LEU A 46 -9.86 -17.60 -19.02
CA LEU A 46 -8.57 -17.22 -19.59
C LEU A 46 -7.92 -18.38 -20.34
N ILE A 47 -7.95 -19.60 -19.79
CA ILE A 47 -7.43 -20.81 -20.45
C ILE A 47 -8.21 -21.09 -21.76
N ALA A 48 -9.54 -20.93 -21.74
CA ALA A 48 -10.37 -21.10 -22.92
C ALA A 48 -10.05 -20.06 -24.01
N GLU A 49 -9.74 -18.82 -23.61
CA GLU A 49 -9.40 -17.73 -24.52
C GLU A 49 -8.00 -17.88 -25.13
N ILE A 50 -6.98 -18.23 -24.33
CA ILE A 50 -5.58 -18.33 -24.79
C ILE A 50 -5.23 -19.71 -25.35
N GLY A 51 -6.04 -20.74 -25.11
CA GLY A 51 -5.82 -22.12 -25.56
C GLY A 51 -4.64 -22.83 -24.89
N TYR A 52 -4.15 -22.33 -23.75
CA TYR A 52 -3.00 -22.89 -23.02
C TYR A 52 -3.39 -23.31 -21.61
N VAL A 53 -3.11 -24.57 -21.27
CA VAL A 53 -3.36 -25.13 -19.94
C VAL A 53 -2.04 -25.19 -19.16
N PRO A 54 -1.86 -24.40 -18.10
CA PRO A 54 -0.65 -24.48 -17.27
C PRO A 54 -0.66 -25.77 -16.41
N GLU A 55 0.53 -26.25 -16.02
CA GLU A 55 0.68 -27.42 -15.13
C GLU A 55 -0.05 -27.24 -13.79
N LYS A 56 -0.17 -25.99 -13.32
CA LYS A 56 -0.95 -25.63 -12.13
C LYS A 56 -1.79 -24.40 -12.43
N ILE A 57 -3.11 -24.59 -12.42
CA ILE A 57 -4.08 -23.52 -12.58
C ILE A 57 -4.10 -22.69 -11.27
N PRO A 58 -3.85 -21.37 -11.33
CA PRO A 58 -4.01 -20.49 -10.19
C PRO A 58 -5.45 -20.50 -9.66
N ASP A 59 -5.61 -20.36 -8.36
CA ASP A 59 -6.90 -20.25 -7.67
C ASP A 59 -7.41 -18.80 -7.59
N HIS A 60 -6.72 -17.86 -8.22
CA HIS A 60 -7.07 -16.45 -8.30
C HIS A 60 -7.38 -16.04 -9.75
N SER A 61 -8.47 -15.29 -9.92
CA SER A 61 -8.91 -14.73 -11.20
C SER A 61 -8.08 -13.51 -11.59
N LEU A 62 -8.02 -13.19 -12.88
CA LEU A 62 -7.41 -11.97 -13.39
C LEU A 62 -8.37 -10.80 -13.22
N LEU A 63 -7.92 -9.74 -12.55
CA LEU A 63 -8.62 -8.46 -12.50
C LEU A 63 -7.95 -7.53 -13.49
N TYR A 64 -8.73 -6.93 -14.39
CA TYR A 64 -8.24 -5.93 -15.32
C TYR A 64 -9.28 -4.83 -15.53
N CYS A 65 -8.78 -3.66 -15.88
CA CYS A 65 -9.58 -2.50 -16.23
C CYS A 65 -8.75 -1.60 -17.13
N ASP A 66 -9.45 -0.81 -17.94
CA ASP A 66 -8.85 0.29 -18.66
C ASP A 66 -8.78 1.52 -17.74
N ILE A 67 -7.72 2.31 -17.86
CA ILE A 67 -7.57 3.55 -17.10
C ILE A 67 -7.54 4.69 -18.11
N HIS A 68 -8.58 5.51 -18.10
CA HIS A 68 -8.58 6.77 -18.82
C HIS A 68 -7.66 7.74 -18.10
N VAL A 69 -6.44 7.88 -18.59
CA VAL A 69 -5.56 8.98 -18.20
C VAL A 69 -5.92 10.16 -19.09
N PRO A 70 -6.56 11.22 -18.58
CA PRO A 70 -6.75 12.42 -19.38
C PRO A 70 -5.39 12.85 -19.89
N MET A 71 -5.26 12.95 -21.21
CA MET A 71 -4.08 13.57 -21.80
C MET A 71 -4.05 15.00 -21.27
N CYS A 72 -3.29 15.23 -20.20
CA CYS A 72 -2.57 16.47 -20.15
C CYS A 72 -1.81 16.52 -21.47
N ASP A 73 -1.95 17.61 -22.22
CA ASP A 73 -1.04 17.98 -23.29
C ASP A 73 0.36 18.17 -22.68
N ALA A 74 0.95 17.07 -22.24
CA ALA A 74 2.36 16.93 -22.06
C ALA A 74 2.89 16.93 -23.49
N LYS A 75 3.07 18.15 -24.02
CA LYS A 75 4.34 18.44 -24.68
C LYS A 75 5.40 17.94 -23.70
N TYR A 76 5.79 16.69 -23.87
CA TYR A 76 7.05 16.15 -23.38
C TYR A 76 8.10 17.01 -24.09
N ASN A 77 8.31 18.21 -23.55
CA ASN A 77 9.61 18.80 -23.66
C ASN A 77 10.51 17.80 -22.99
N GLU A 78 11.38 17.19 -23.79
CA GLU A 78 12.70 16.75 -23.37
C GLU A 78 13.39 17.96 -22.72
N LYS A 79 12.92 18.40 -21.54
CA LYS A 79 13.67 19.29 -20.66
C LYS A 79 14.74 18.40 -20.06
N SER A 80 15.85 18.35 -20.80
CA SER A 80 17.23 18.20 -20.34
C SER A 80 17.44 17.25 -19.16
N ASP A 81 18.29 16.26 -19.40
CA ASP A 81 19.14 15.57 -18.41
C ASP A 81 19.93 16.54 -17.51
N HIS A 82 19.25 17.34 -16.71
CA HIS A 82 19.81 18.09 -15.61
C HIS A 82 19.51 17.35 -14.32
N ALA A 83 20.37 16.36 -14.11
CA ALA A 83 20.73 15.75 -12.84
C ALA A 83 19.61 15.01 -12.09
N PHE A 84 19.91 13.74 -11.87
CA PHE A 84 19.77 13.01 -10.60
C PHE A 84 19.91 13.88 -9.34
N ASN A 85 19.00 14.82 -9.10
CA ASN A 85 18.77 15.35 -7.77
C ASN A 85 17.81 14.36 -7.11
N GLN A 86 18.41 13.43 -6.37
CA GLN A 86 17.74 12.61 -5.37
C GLN A 86 16.61 13.42 -4.75
N ARG A 87 15.37 12.90 -4.77
CA ARG A 87 14.21 13.51 -4.10
C ARG A 87 14.53 13.60 -2.60
N ARG A 88 15.22 14.67 -2.18
CA ARG A 88 15.59 14.92 -0.79
C ARG A 88 14.30 15.10 -0.02
N LYS A 89 14.07 14.23 0.97
CA LYS A 89 12.99 14.40 1.93
C LYS A 89 13.50 15.31 3.03
N TYR A 90 12.72 16.32 3.39
CA TYR A 90 13.08 17.28 4.45
C TYR A 90 12.30 16.98 5.72
N LYS A 91 12.88 17.30 6.88
CA LYS A 91 12.14 17.25 8.14
C LYS A 91 11.21 18.44 8.25
N VAL A 92 9.94 18.26 7.89
CA VAL A 92 8.90 19.30 7.96
C VAL A 92 8.57 19.69 9.41
N SER A 93 8.96 18.88 10.40
CA SER A 93 8.84 19.20 11.83
C SER A 93 9.81 20.29 12.29
N ASP A 94 10.91 20.50 11.56
CA ASP A 94 12.04 21.33 11.98
C ASP A 94 12.21 22.54 11.05
N ILE A 95 11.10 23.12 10.58
CA ILE A 95 11.12 24.32 9.73
C ILE A 95 11.43 25.56 10.59
N PRO A 96 12.44 26.38 10.26
CA PRO A 96 12.71 27.61 10.97
C PRO A 96 11.53 28.59 10.94
N ASN A 97 11.28 29.30 12.04
CA ASN A 97 10.15 30.25 12.12
C ASN A 97 10.25 31.44 11.14
N ASP A 98 11.45 31.69 10.65
CA ASP A 98 11.83 32.71 9.66
C ASP A 98 12.06 32.12 8.25
N PHE A 99 11.65 30.87 8.02
CA PHE A 99 11.63 30.24 6.70
C PHE A 99 10.76 31.07 5.74
N LEU A 100 11.32 31.45 4.58
CA LEU A 100 10.73 32.37 3.60
C LEU A 100 10.45 33.81 4.10
N LYS A 101 10.92 34.18 5.29
CA LYS A 101 10.73 35.53 5.86
C LYS A 101 11.99 36.39 5.79
N THR A 102 13.06 35.90 5.17
CA THR A 102 14.26 36.69 4.96
C THR A 102 13.99 37.76 3.90
N GLU A 103 14.56 38.95 4.11
CA GLU A 103 14.36 40.10 3.22
C GLU A 103 14.82 39.80 1.77
N GLU A 104 15.85 38.97 1.62
CA GLU A 104 16.36 38.51 0.32
C GLU A 104 15.33 37.65 -0.42
N ILE A 105 14.63 36.75 0.28
CA ILE A 105 13.63 35.87 -0.34
C ILE A 105 12.34 36.61 -0.58
N ALA A 106 11.92 37.46 0.35
CA ALA A 106 10.77 38.34 0.17
C ALA A 106 10.95 39.18 -1.11
N SER A 107 12.14 39.74 -1.32
CA SER A 107 12.49 40.49 -2.54
C SER A 107 12.39 39.63 -3.80
N LYS A 108 12.95 38.41 -3.78
CA LYS A 108 12.86 37.47 -4.92
C LYS A 108 11.44 36.98 -5.19
N VAL A 109 10.61 36.80 -4.15
CA VAL A 109 9.19 36.46 -4.28
C VAL A 109 8.43 37.63 -4.90
N HIS A 110 8.66 38.86 -4.45
CA HIS A 110 8.05 40.05 -5.06
C HIS A 110 8.46 40.24 -6.52
N GLU A 111 9.73 39.99 -6.85
CA GLU A 111 10.21 40.01 -8.23
C GLU A 111 9.55 38.92 -9.07
N THR A 112 9.41 37.70 -8.53
CA THR A 112 8.70 36.60 -9.19
C THR A 112 7.24 36.95 -9.43
N ILE A 113 6.53 37.51 -8.45
CA ILE A 113 5.14 37.97 -8.60
C ILE A 113 5.03 39.03 -9.71
N ARG A 114 5.92 40.03 -9.71
CA ARG A 114 5.94 41.06 -10.76
C ARG A 114 6.19 40.46 -12.15
N ASN A 115 7.07 39.46 -12.24
CA ASN A 115 7.34 38.75 -13.49
C ASN A 115 6.14 37.90 -13.94
N ILE A 116 5.41 37.29 -13.00
CA ILE A 116 4.15 36.57 -13.26
C ILE A 116 3.11 37.54 -13.81
N GLU A 117 2.87 38.66 -13.14
CA GLU A 117 1.90 39.69 -13.55
C GLU A 117 2.22 40.25 -14.93
N ASN A 118 3.49 40.50 -15.23
CA ASN A 118 3.94 40.95 -16.55
C ASN A 118 3.81 39.86 -17.63
N SER A 119 4.14 38.61 -17.30
CA SER A 119 4.06 37.48 -18.25
C SER A 119 2.60 37.10 -18.57
N MET A 120 1.69 37.20 -17.60
CA MET A 120 0.26 37.00 -17.83
C MET A 120 -0.34 38.03 -18.81
N ARG A 121 0.22 39.25 -18.87
CA ARG A 121 -0.21 40.27 -19.83
C ARG A 121 0.24 39.99 -21.27
N ILE A 122 1.29 39.19 -21.47
CA ILE A 122 1.98 39.04 -22.77
C ILE A 122 1.82 37.64 -23.36
N THR A 123 2.04 36.56 -22.59
CA THR A 123 2.20 35.20 -23.15
C THR A 123 1.24 34.14 -22.62
N LYS A 124 0.46 34.42 -21.57
CA LYS A 124 -0.35 33.42 -20.82
C LYS A 124 0.46 32.20 -20.34
N ASP A 125 1.78 32.30 -20.25
CA ASP A 125 2.66 31.20 -19.82
C ASP A 125 2.77 31.16 -18.29
N VAL A 126 1.68 30.74 -17.65
CA VAL A 126 1.58 30.54 -16.19
C VAL A 126 2.52 29.41 -15.74
N GLN A 127 2.83 28.47 -16.63
CA GLN A 127 3.66 27.31 -16.31
C GLN A 127 5.11 27.70 -16.03
N ASN A 128 5.72 28.54 -16.87
CA ASN A 128 7.09 29.01 -16.64
C ASN A 128 7.20 29.84 -15.35
N ALA A 129 6.21 30.67 -15.11
CA ALA A 129 6.03 31.44 -13.87
C ALA A 129 5.99 30.53 -12.62
N TYR A 130 5.21 29.46 -12.68
CA TYR A 130 5.11 28.46 -11.63
C TYR A 130 6.41 27.67 -11.43
N ASP A 131 7.05 27.24 -12.53
CA ASP A 131 8.35 26.54 -12.51
C ASP A 131 9.43 27.39 -11.81
N ASN A 132 9.44 28.71 -12.04
CA ASN A 132 10.38 29.64 -11.41
C ASN A 132 10.12 29.79 -9.90
N PHE A 133 8.85 29.93 -9.50
CA PHE A 133 8.48 29.97 -8.09
C PHE A 133 8.84 28.65 -7.38
N GLN A 134 8.52 27.51 -7.99
CA GLN A 134 8.85 26.20 -7.46
C GLN A 134 10.36 26.03 -7.28
N SER A 135 11.16 26.50 -8.24
CA SER A 135 12.63 26.47 -8.16
C SER A 135 13.16 27.30 -6.99
N LEU A 136 12.60 28.49 -6.75
CA LEU A 136 12.95 29.34 -5.62
C LEU A 136 12.67 28.65 -4.28
N ILE A 137 11.51 28.02 -4.14
CA ILE A 137 11.15 27.27 -2.92
C ILE A 137 12.07 26.07 -2.72
N ILE A 138 12.37 25.30 -3.78
CA ILE A 138 13.28 24.15 -3.69
C ILE A 138 14.69 24.58 -3.28
N CYS A 139 15.19 25.70 -3.81
CA CYS A 139 16.49 26.25 -3.41
C CYS A 139 16.51 26.62 -1.93
N GLU A 140 15.49 27.30 -1.44
CA GLU A 140 15.40 27.67 -0.02
C GLU A 140 15.29 26.43 0.88
N MET A 141 14.50 25.44 0.48
CA MET A 141 14.39 24.17 1.19
C MET A 141 15.74 23.45 1.25
N ASN A 142 16.49 23.39 0.15
CA ASN A 142 17.81 22.79 0.11
C ASN A 142 18.82 23.47 1.03
N ASN A 143 18.75 24.79 1.15
CA ASN A 143 19.71 25.58 1.90
C ASN A 143 19.46 25.55 3.40
N ARG A 144 18.19 25.50 3.83
CA ARG A 144 17.82 25.74 5.22
C ARG A 144 17.16 24.58 5.94
N LEU A 145 16.59 23.62 5.20
CA LEU A 145 15.96 22.48 5.85
C LEU A 145 16.95 21.31 5.99
N PRO A 146 17.04 20.70 7.17
CA PRO A 146 17.83 19.49 7.34
C PRO A 146 17.25 18.37 6.47
N SER A 147 18.09 17.82 5.59
CA SER A 147 17.72 16.69 4.74
C SER A 147 17.68 15.38 5.55
N ILE A 148 16.69 14.54 5.24
CA ILE A 148 16.58 13.19 5.77
C ILE A 148 17.43 12.29 4.88
N ASN A 149 18.66 12.03 5.33
CA ASN A 149 19.48 10.99 4.74
C ASN A 149 18.91 9.64 5.15
N TYR A 150 18.12 9.03 4.27
CA TYR A 150 17.96 7.58 4.31
C TYR A 150 19.29 7.02 3.80
N SER A 151 20.14 6.53 4.70
CA SER A 151 21.16 5.58 4.30
C SER A 151 20.43 4.44 3.57
N ASN A 152 21.01 3.93 2.48
CA ASN A 152 20.49 2.83 1.66
C ASN A 152 20.46 1.50 2.44
N GLY A 153 19.81 1.48 3.59
CA GLY A 153 19.59 0.33 4.44
C GLY A 153 18.10 0.12 4.56
N ASN A 154 17.59 -0.87 3.81
CA ASN A 154 16.31 -1.56 4.01
C ASN A 154 15.55 -1.12 5.27
N MET A 155 14.76 -0.05 5.17
CA MET A 155 13.80 0.28 6.20
C MET A 155 12.73 -0.82 6.16
N LYS A 156 12.96 -1.87 6.95
CA LYS A 156 11.88 -2.76 7.38
C LYS A 156 10.85 -1.82 7.99
N GLN A 157 9.72 -1.63 7.31
CA GLN A 157 8.54 -1.00 7.90
C GLN A 157 8.41 -1.63 9.29
N LYS A 158 8.62 -0.84 10.35
CA LYS A 158 8.39 -1.31 11.71
C LYS A 158 6.88 -1.50 11.82
N LYS A 159 6.40 -2.65 11.39
CA LYS A 159 5.05 -3.12 11.67
C LYS A 159 4.87 -2.98 13.17
N SER A 160 3.80 -2.30 13.58
CA SER A 160 3.40 -2.16 14.98
C SER A 160 3.65 -3.48 15.71
N LEU A 161 4.46 -3.42 16.78
CA LEU A 161 4.79 -4.57 17.62
C LEU A 161 3.54 -5.11 18.32
N TYR A 162 2.47 -4.31 18.39
CA TYR A 162 1.22 -4.69 18.99
C TYR A 162 0.36 -5.50 18.01
N LYS A 163 0.24 -6.79 18.28
CA LYS A 163 -0.72 -7.69 17.62
C LYS A 163 -1.90 -7.91 18.56
N PRO A 164 -3.04 -7.23 18.37
CA PRO A 164 -4.20 -7.33 19.29
C PRO A 164 -4.80 -8.74 19.36
N TYR A 165 -4.56 -9.56 18.35
CA TYR A 165 -5.00 -10.96 18.30
C TYR A 165 -4.02 -11.94 18.97
N TRP A 166 -2.93 -11.44 19.57
CA TRP A 166 -1.96 -12.27 20.29
C TRP A 166 -2.52 -12.68 21.65
N ASN A 167 -2.51 -13.98 21.94
CA ASN A 167 -3.08 -14.53 23.16
C ASN A 167 -2.17 -15.60 23.77
N GLU A 168 -2.53 -16.10 24.95
CA GLU A 168 -1.77 -17.12 25.68
C GLU A 168 -1.55 -18.40 24.86
N THR A 169 -2.52 -18.77 24.02
CA THR A 169 -2.39 -19.95 23.13
C THR A 169 -1.27 -19.74 22.10
N LEU A 170 -1.18 -18.53 21.51
CA LEU A 170 -0.12 -18.17 20.57
C LEU A 170 1.23 -18.07 21.26
N SER A 171 1.29 -17.51 22.46
CA SER A 171 2.52 -17.47 23.27
C SER A 171 3.04 -18.88 23.52
N ARG A 172 2.18 -19.80 24.01
CA ARG A 172 2.58 -21.18 24.29
C ARG A 172 3.12 -21.92 23.05
N GLN A 173 2.48 -21.74 21.90
CA GLN A 173 2.90 -22.35 20.64
C GLN A 173 4.21 -21.73 20.11
N TRP A 174 4.37 -20.43 20.28
CA TRP A 174 5.61 -19.74 19.95
C TRP A 174 6.77 -20.22 20.83
N ASP A 175 6.53 -20.43 22.12
CA ASP A 175 7.53 -20.97 23.04
C ASP A 175 7.94 -22.40 22.66
N GLN A 176 6.97 -23.25 22.28
CA GLN A 176 7.26 -24.60 21.77
C GLN A 176 8.15 -24.57 20.52
N ALA A 177 7.84 -23.70 19.55
CA ALA A 177 8.67 -23.51 18.37
C ALA A 177 10.08 -23.00 18.73
N CYS A 178 10.20 -22.05 19.65
CA CYS A 178 11.49 -21.54 20.15
C CYS A 178 12.32 -22.62 20.87
N ILE A 179 11.67 -23.48 21.67
CA ILE A 179 12.33 -24.60 22.37
C ILE A 179 12.85 -25.60 21.34
N ALA A 180 12.05 -25.97 20.35
CA ALA A 180 12.44 -26.88 19.28
C ALA A 180 13.61 -26.30 18.44
N GLU A 181 13.56 -25.01 18.12
CA GLU A 181 14.63 -24.31 17.42
C GLU A 181 15.94 -24.33 18.22
N LYS A 182 15.89 -23.99 19.51
CA LYS A 182 17.06 -24.03 20.39
C LYS A 182 17.65 -25.43 20.48
N LYS A 183 16.81 -26.48 20.57
CA LYS A 183 17.26 -27.88 20.58
C LYS A 183 17.96 -28.27 19.28
N TRP A 184 17.40 -27.88 18.13
CA TRP A 184 18.02 -28.12 16.83
C TRP A 184 19.36 -27.39 16.67
N LEU A 185 19.41 -26.09 16.99
CA LEU A 185 20.61 -25.27 16.85
C LEU A 185 21.74 -25.70 17.78
N LYS A 186 21.43 -26.17 18.99
CA LYS A 186 22.42 -26.65 19.97
C LYS A 186 22.83 -28.12 19.76
N SER A 187 22.22 -28.83 18.82
CA SER A 187 22.54 -30.24 18.59
C SER A 187 23.95 -30.42 18.01
N LYS A 188 24.78 -31.21 18.71
CA LYS A 188 26.13 -31.64 18.26
C LYS A 188 26.16 -33.14 17.94
N GLY A 189 25.06 -33.66 17.39
CA GLY A 189 24.87 -35.08 17.08
C GLY A 189 25.09 -35.43 15.61
N SER A 190 24.84 -36.71 15.27
CA SER A 190 24.87 -37.21 13.89
C SER A 190 23.89 -36.46 12.98
N ASN A 191 24.15 -36.50 11.67
CA ASN A 191 23.30 -35.85 10.66
C ASN A 191 21.83 -36.32 10.72
N SER A 192 21.57 -37.58 11.06
CA SER A 192 20.21 -38.12 11.22
C SER A 192 19.48 -37.51 12.42
N ALA A 193 20.14 -37.39 13.57
CA ALA A 193 19.57 -36.74 14.75
C ALA A 193 19.28 -35.25 14.51
N LYS A 194 20.19 -34.56 13.81
CA LYS A 194 20.01 -33.15 13.44
C LYS A 194 18.84 -32.94 12.48
N ARG A 195 18.63 -33.87 11.54
CA ARG A 195 17.48 -33.86 10.62
C ARG A 195 16.17 -34.05 11.37
N TYR A 196 16.09 -35.02 12.28
CA TYR A 196 14.91 -35.24 13.11
C TYR A 196 14.53 -33.99 13.93
N LEU A 197 15.52 -33.34 14.56
CA LEU A 197 15.28 -32.11 15.32
C LEU A 197 14.83 -30.93 14.43
N LYS A 198 15.36 -30.84 13.20
CA LYS A 198 14.91 -29.86 12.21
C LYS A 198 13.45 -30.11 11.81
N GLU A 199 13.08 -31.37 11.55
CA GLU A 199 11.72 -31.76 11.20
C GLU A 199 10.74 -31.44 12.35
N ALA A 200 11.11 -31.73 13.60
CA ALA A 200 10.34 -31.36 14.78
C ALA A 200 10.13 -29.83 14.89
N PHE A 201 11.20 -29.03 14.71
CA PHE A 201 11.08 -27.57 14.68
C PHE A 201 10.15 -27.09 13.55
N CYS A 202 10.30 -27.64 12.34
CA CYS A 202 9.44 -27.28 11.22
C CYS A 202 7.97 -27.63 11.49
N ALA A 203 7.69 -28.73 12.19
CA ALA A 203 6.33 -29.11 12.57
C ALA A 203 5.72 -28.10 13.55
N GLU A 204 6.44 -27.76 14.62
CA GLU A 204 6.00 -26.76 15.61
C GLU A 204 5.81 -25.38 14.98
N ARG A 205 6.72 -24.96 14.10
CA ARG A 205 6.59 -23.69 13.38
C ARG A 205 5.36 -23.64 12.46
N LYS A 206 5.08 -24.74 11.74
CA LYS A 206 3.87 -24.87 10.92
C LYS A 206 2.60 -24.85 11.79
N ALA A 207 2.62 -25.48 12.97
CA ALA A 207 1.51 -25.47 13.92
C ALA A 207 1.23 -24.05 14.42
N PHE A 208 2.27 -23.33 14.85
CA PHE A 208 2.19 -21.92 15.22
C PHE A 208 1.61 -21.08 14.07
N ASP A 209 2.15 -21.19 12.86
CA ASP A 209 1.69 -20.39 11.70
C ASP A 209 0.22 -20.65 11.34
N ARG A 210 -0.27 -21.87 11.55
CA ARG A 210 -1.68 -22.23 11.35
C ARG A 210 -2.56 -21.52 12.38
N ILE A 211 -2.19 -21.59 13.66
CA ILE A 211 -2.96 -21.00 14.76
C ILE A 211 -2.92 -19.46 14.69
N ASN A 212 -1.76 -18.88 14.36
CA ASN A 212 -1.57 -17.45 14.16
C ASN A 212 -2.47 -16.90 13.03
N ARG A 213 -2.54 -17.61 11.89
CA ARG A 213 -3.46 -17.24 10.81
C ARG A 213 -4.92 -17.32 11.24
N LYS A 214 -5.31 -18.34 12.01
CA LYS A 214 -6.69 -18.48 12.54
C LYS A 214 -7.07 -17.30 13.43
N PHE A 215 -6.26 -16.96 14.43
CA PHE A 215 -6.56 -15.85 15.34
C PHE A 215 -6.53 -14.49 14.63
N LYS A 216 -5.58 -14.27 13.71
CA LYS A 216 -5.55 -13.05 12.91
C LYS A 216 -6.83 -12.88 12.09
N ARG A 217 -7.28 -13.93 11.39
CA ARG A 217 -8.52 -13.88 10.58
C ARG A 217 -9.74 -13.62 11.45
N ARG A 218 -9.84 -14.30 12.60
CA ARG A 218 -10.94 -14.11 13.55
C ARG A 218 -11.01 -12.66 14.05
N TYR A 219 -9.89 -12.10 14.46
CA TYR A 219 -9.83 -10.71 14.90
C TYR A 219 -10.25 -9.73 13.78
N GLN A 220 -9.77 -9.94 12.55
CA GLN A 220 -10.17 -9.12 11.41
C GLN A 220 -11.68 -9.20 11.12
N GLN A 221 -12.28 -10.37 11.30
CA GLN A 221 -13.72 -10.56 11.14
C GLN A 221 -14.51 -9.85 12.26
N GLU A 222 -14.06 -9.98 13.52
CA GLU A 222 -14.68 -9.30 14.67
C GLU A 222 -14.60 -7.77 14.53
N GLU A 223 -13.48 -7.22 14.08
CA GLU A 223 -13.34 -5.78 13.81
C GLU A 223 -14.24 -5.31 12.66
N ARG A 224 -14.39 -6.12 11.61
CA ARG A 224 -15.33 -5.83 10.52
C ARG A 224 -16.76 -5.78 11.02
N GLN A 225 -17.19 -6.78 11.79
CA GLN A 225 -18.53 -6.84 12.36
C GLN A 225 -18.82 -5.62 13.25
N LYS A 226 -17.86 -5.22 14.10
CA LYS A 226 -18.01 -4.01 14.93
C LYS A 226 -18.18 -2.73 14.11
N LEU A 227 -17.56 -2.65 12.94
CA LEU A 227 -17.73 -1.50 12.04
C LEU A 227 -19.10 -1.54 11.36
N GLU A 228 -19.53 -2.71 10.90
CA GLU A 228 -20.86 -2.91 10.31
C GLU A 228 -21.97 -2.58 11.32
N ASP A 229 -21.89 -3.10 12.54
CA ASP A 229 -22.85 -2.84 13.63
C ASP A 229 -22.93 -1.35 14.00
N LYS A 230 -21.83 -0.60 13.86
CA LYS A 230 -21.81 0.87 14.08
C LYS A 230 -22.45 1.65 12.93
N LEU A 231 -22.43 1.10 11.72
CA LEU A 231 -22.93 1.75 10.50
C LEU A 231 -24.40 1.42 10.23
N THR A 232 -24.94 0.34 10.80
CA THR A 232 -26.38 0.01 10.74
C THR A 232 -27.07 0.30 12.07
N PRO A 233 -27.81 1.42 12.21
CA PRO A 233 -28.69 1.60 13.36
C PRO A 233 -29.78 0.53 13.32
N ARG A 234 -29.97 -0.22 14.41
CA ARG A 234 -31.08 -1.17 14.54
C ARG A 234 -32.40 -0.41 14.40
N ILE A 235 -33.08 -0.58 13.26
CA ILE A 235 -34.48 -0.18 13.12
C ILE A 235 -35.28 -1.19 13.93
N ASN A 236 -35.63 -0.84 15.16
CA ASN A 236 -36.65 -1.55 15.92
C ASN A 236 -37.99 -1.27 15.26
N VAL A 237 -38.41 -2.11 14.32
CA VAL A 237 -39.78 -2.11 13.82
C VAL A 237 -40.63 -2.84 14.86
N THR A 238 -41.21 -2.10 15.80
CA THR A 238 -42.36 -2.58 16.57
C THR A 238 -43.53 -2.74 15.61
N PHE A 239 -43.83 -3.98 15.23
CA PHE A 239 -45.12 -4.28 14.61
C PHE A 239 -46.20 -4.10 15.66
N GLY A 240 -47.00 -3.04 15.49
CA GLY A 240 -48.22 -2.84 16.26
C GLY A 240 -49.28 -3.81 15.77
N ASP A 241 -49.74 -4.69 16.67
CA ASP A 241 -50.87 -5.57 16.47
C ASP A 241 -52.13 -4.74 16.12
N ARG A 242 -52.84 -5.16 15.07
CA ARG A 242 -54.24 -4.81 14.79
C ARG A 242 -55.05 -6.09 14.70
#